data_AF-A0A9D5UY24-F1
#
_entry.id   AF-A0A9D5UY24-F1
#
_cell.length_a   1.000
_cell.length_b   1.000
_cell.length_c   1.000
_cell.angle_alpha   90.00
_cell.angle_beta   90.00
_cell.angle_gamma   90.00
#
_symmetry.space_group_name_H-M   'P 1'
#
loop_
_entity.id
_entity.type
_entity.pdbx_description
1 polymer ?
#
loop_
_entity_poly.entity_id
_entity_poly.type
_entity_poly.pdbx_seq_one_letter_code
_entity_poly.pdbx_strand_id
1 'polypeptide(L)'
;MSIRRFSLPLLLGKVRRFLMVRFRPNTIAQRAALRQGDCHRCAICCELLYRCPMLSKDNLCMVYHSPLRPAVCQHFPLDDRDLRDVARLGRGIGCGYAFVRQIEGHPVAERTKEALEPRCP
;
A
#
# COMPACT_ATOMS: atom_id res chain seq x y z
N MET A 1 15.21 20.57 -16.33
CA MET A 1 15.29 19.71 -15.12
C MET A 1 14.19 20.16 -14.17
N SER A 2 13.12 19.38 -14.03
CA SER A 2 11.99 19.79 -13.18
C SER A 2 12.40 19.69 -11.72
N ILE A 3 12.65 20.83 -11.07
CA ILE A 3 12.91 20.94 -9.64
C ILE A 3 11.67 20.38 -8.93
N ARG A 4 11.75 19.14 -8.46
CA ARG A 4 10.71 18.54 -7.62
C ARG A 4 10.71 19.33 -6.32
N ARG A 5 9.80 20.30 -6.19
CA ARG A 5 9.57 21.04 -4.94
C ARG A 5 9.47 19.99 -3.83
N PHE A 6 10.33 20.11 -2.81
CA PHE A 6 10.31 19.24 -1.64
C PHE A 6 8.90 19.23 -1.05
N SER A 7 8.20 18.12 -1.23
CA SER A 7 6.84 17.99 -0.73
C SER A 7 6.90 17.39 0.66
N LEU A 8 6.85 18.25 1.68
CA LEU A 8 6.74 17.87 3.09
C LEU A 8 5.75 16.72 3.34
N PRO A 9 4.51 16.72 2.78
CA PRO A 9 3.59 15.61 3.01
C PRO A 9 4.10 14.27 2.44
N LEU A 10 4.81 14.27 1.31
CA LEU A 10 5.38 13.05 0.71
C LEU A 10 6.59 12.54 1.52
N LEU A 11 7.38 13.46 2.09
CA LEU A 11 8.48 13.12 2.99
C LEU A 11 7.95 12.49 4.29
N LEU A 12 6.98 13.15 4.93
CA LEU A 12 6.31 12.62 6.13
C LEU A 12 5.64 11.27 5.83
N GLY A 13 5.01 11.11 4.67
CA GLY A 13 4.45 9.85 4.20
C GLY A 13 5.50 8.74 4.13
N LYS A 14 6.71 9.03 3.62
CA LYS A 14 7.81 8.05 3.56
C LYS A 14 8.29 7.62 4.95
N VAL A 15 8.53 8.58 5.85
CA VAL A 15 8.96 8.29 7.23
C VAL A 15 7.89 7.48 7.96
N ARG A 16 6.62 7.88 7.83
CA ARG A 16 5.49 7.17 8.44
C ARG A 16 5.39 5.73 7.98
N ARG A 17 5.51 5.47 6.66
CA ARG A 17 5.50 4.09 6.12
C ARG A 17 6.64 3.26 6.68
N PHE A 18 7.83 3.83 6.74
CA PHE A 18 9.01 3.16 7.29
C PHE A 18 8.80 2.78 8.77
N LEU A 19 8.36 3.73 9.59
CA LEU A 19 8.10 3.50 11.01
C LEU A 19 6.98 2.47 11.22
N MET A 20 5.88 2.54 10.47
CA MET A 20 4.80 1.54 10.59
C MET A 20 5.28 0.13 10.28
N VAL A 21 6.04 -0.04 9.19
CA VAL A 21 6.58 -1.36 8.80
C VAL A 21 7.57 -1.90 9.81
N ARG A 22 8.35 -1.03 10.44
CA ARG A 22 9.35 -1.44 11.43
C ARG A 22 8.78 -1.74 12.81
N PHE A 23 7.75 -1.01 13.25
CA PHE A 23 7.28 -1.01 14.64
C PHE A 23 5.86 -1.56 14.84
N ARG A 24 5.03 -1.67 13.78
CA ARG A 24 3.62 -2.08 13.89
C ARG A 24 3.20 -3.15 12.88
N PRO A 25 3.83 -4.34 12.88
CA PRO A 25 3.50 -5.42 11.94
C PRO A 25 2.04 -5.88 12.05
N ASN A 26 1.48 -5.97 13.26
CA ASN A 26 0.08 -6.37 13.47
C ASN A 26 -0.91 -5.38 12.82
N THR A 27 -0.64 -4.09 12.95
CA THR A 27 -1.47 -3.04 12.31
C THR A 27 -1.39 -3.12 10.79
N ILE A 28 -0.25 -3.53 10.24
CA ILE A 28 -0.08 -3.69 8.79
C ILE A 28 -0.87 -4.88 8.29
N ALA A 29 -0.86 -6.00 9.00
CA ALA A 29 -1.68 -7.16 8.63
C ALA A 29 -3.17 -6.79 8.60
N GLN A 30 -3.66 -6.07 9.60
CA GLN A 30 -5.04 -5.57 9.63
C GLN A 30 -5.34 -4.63 8.44
N ARG A 31 -4.45 -3.68 8.16
CA ARG A 31 -4.60 -2.76 7.03
C ARG A 31 -4.53 -3.45 5.67
N ALA A 32 -3.68 -4.46 5.55
CA ALA A 32 -3.57 -5.28 4.34
C ALA A 32 -4.87 -6.08 4.10
N ALA A 33 -5.55 -6.52 5.16
CA ALA A 33 -6.85 -7.18 5.05
C ALA A 33 -7.97 -6.24 4.58
N LEU A 34 -7.87 -4.94 4.87
CA LEU A 34 -8.81 -3.92 4.38
C LEU A 34 -8.50 -3.44 2.95
N ARG A 35 -7.33 -3.82 2.41
CA ARG A 35 -6.87 -3.40 1.09
C ARG A 35 -7.44 -4.32 0.02
N GLN A 36 -8.06 -3.73 -0.99
CA GLN A 36 -8.63 -4.43 -2.14
C GLN A 36 -7.97 -3.98 -3.44
N GLY A 37 -8.08 -4.81 -4.47
CA GLY A 37 -7.51 -4.58 -5.79
C GLY A 37 -6.03 -4.96 -5.89
N ASP A 38 -5.40 -4.58 -6.99
CA ASP A 38 -4.06 -5.03 -7.38
C ASP A 38 -3.16 -3.90 -7.85
N CYS A 39 -1.85 -4.14 -7.81
CA CYS A 39 -0.88 -3.18 -8.31
C CYS A 39 -0.87 -3.20 -9.84
N HIS A 40 -1.30 -2.09 -10.45
CA HIS A 40 -1.22 -1.90 -11.91
C HIS A 40 0.19 -1.61 -12.43
N ARG A 41 1.22 -1.64 -11.56
CA ARG A 41 2.61 -1.33 -11.91
C ARG A 41 2.78 0.03 -12.61
N CYS A 42 1.98 1.02 -12.22
CA CYS A 42 1.96 2.37 -12.82
C CYS A 42 3.17 3.27 -12.48
N ALA A 43 4.16 2.76 -11.74
CA ALA A 43 5.37 3.46 -11.28
C ALA A 43 5.18 4.70 -10.39
N ILE A 44 3.96 5.19 -10.15
CA ILE A 44 3.73 6.43 -9.37
C ILE A 44 4.31 6.33 -7.95
N CYS A 45 4.09 5.21 -7.26
CA CYS A 45 4.64 4.98 -5.93
C CYS A 45 6.19 4.89 -5.92
N CYS A 46 6.80 4.43 -7.01
CA CYS A 46 8.26 4.39 -7.20
C CYS A 46 8.88 5.77 -7.43
N GLU A 47 8.06 6.77 -7.75
CA GLU A 47 8.51 8.15 -7.98
C GLU A 47 8.00 9.15 -6.95
N LEU A 48 7.36 8.65 -5.89
CA LEU A 48 6.55 9.46 -4.96
C LEU A 48 7.32 10.64 -4.35
N LEU A 49 8.53 10.41 -3.85
CA LEU A 49 9.39 11.45 -3.29
C LEU A 49 10.59 11.72 -4.20
N TYR A 50 11.26 10.66 -4.62
CA TYR A 50 12.37 10.65 -5.56
C TYR A 50 12.18 9.46 -6.51
N ARG A 51 12.93 9.43 -7.61
CA ARG A 51 12.90 8.29 -8.54
C ARG A 51 13.62 7.09 -7.90
N CYS A 52 12.90 6.01 -7.64
CA CYS A 52 13.44 4.80 -7.05
C CYS A 52 14.58 4.23 -7.91
N PRO A 53 15.71 3.82 -7.31
CA PRO A 53 16.82 3.22 -8.06
C PRO A 53 16.46 1.86 -8.68
N MET A 54 15.43 1.18 -8.17
CA MET A 54 14.95 -0.10 -8.69
C MET A 54 13.94 0.06 -9.84
N LEU A 55 13.64 1.29 -10.27
CA LEU A 55 12.73 1.56 -11.38
C LEU A 55 13.51 1.63 -12.70
N SER A 56 13.16 0.77 -13.66
CA SER A 56 13.77 0.75 -14.99
C SER A 56 13.44 2.00 -15.80
N LYS A 57 14.07 2.16 -16.97
CA LYS A 57 13.75 3.24 -17.92
C LYS A 57 12.32 3.12 -18.47
N ASP A 58 11.82 1.90 -18.61
CA ASP A 58 10.45 1.59 -19.06
C ASP A 58 9.39 1.70 -17.95
N ASN A 59 9.74 2.30 -16.81
CA ASN A 59 8.87 2.46 -15.64
C ASN A 59 8.39 1.12 -15.03
N LEU A 60 9.22 0.08 -15.11
CA LEU A 60 8.95 -1.22 -14.47
C LEU A 60 9.83 -1.39 -13.22
N CYS A 61 9.26 -1.90 -12.14
CA CYS A 61 10.00 -2.20 -10.92
C CYS A 61 10.79 -3.51 -11.12
N MET A 62 12.12 -3.43 -11.14
CA MET A 62 13.02 -4.54 -11.42
C MET A 62 12.97 -5.64 -10.34
N VAL A 63 12.59 -5.28 -9.12
CA VAL A 63 12.51 -6.20 -7.97
C VAL A 63 11.06 -6.53 -7.60
N TYR A 64 10.09 -6.33 -8.48
CA TYR A 64 8.67 -6.43 -8.13
C TYR A 64 8.28 -7.80 -7.55
N HIS A 65 8.78 -8.89 -8.14
CA HIS A 65 8.58 -10.29 -7.72
C HIS A 65 9.75 -10.85 -6.89
N SER A 66 10.73 -10.01 -6.54
CA SER A 66 11.94 -10.46 -5.83
C SER A 66 11.77 -10.31 -4.32
N PRO A 67 12.36 -11.20 -3.50
CA PRO A 67 12.45 -11.01 -2.06
C PRO A 67 13.25 -9.76 -1.66
N LEU A 68 14.06 -9.20 -2.57
CA LEU A 68 14.78 -7.94 -2.36
C LEU A 68 13.87 -6.71 -2.32
N ARG A 69 12.59 -6.86 -2.68
CA ARG A 69 11.62 -5.76 -2.58
C ARG A 69 11.50 -5.29 -1.14
N PRO A 70 11.76 -4.02 -0.81
CA PRO A 70 11.66 -3.56 0.57
C PRO A 70 10.26 -3.75 1.14
N ALA A 71 10.13 -4.11 2.42
CA ALA A 71 8.84 -4.34 3.07
C ALA A 71 7.88 -3.14 2.94
N VAL A 72 8.40 -1.91 2.99
CA VAL A 72 7.62 -0.69 2.71
C VAL A 72 6.98 -0.67 1.32
N CYS A 73 7.62 -1.26 0.32
CA CYS A 73 7.10 -1.37 -1.04
C CYS A 73 6.16 -2.57 -1.19
N GLN A 74 6.34 -3.64 -0.42
CA GLN A 74 5.45 -4.81 -0.43
C GLN A 74 4.07 -4.48 0.18
N HIS A 75 4.08 -3.72 1.28
CA HIS A 75 2.85 -3.33 1.97
C HIS A 75 2.24 -2.02 1.45
N PHE A 76 2.82 -1.39 0.43
CA PHE A 76 2.25 -0.18 -0.16
C PHE A 76 1.01 -0.51 -1.01
N PRO A 77 -0.08 0.28 -0.93
CA PRO A 77 -0.36 1.35 0.04
C PRO A 77 -0.74 0.80 1.42
N LEU A 78 -0.41 1.53 2.49
CA LEU A 78 -0.74 1.19 3.88
C LEU A 78 -2.11 1.73 4.34
N ASP A 79 -2.57 2.86 3.79
CA ASP A 79 -3.89 3.45 4.05
C ASP A 79 -4.25 4.50 2.97
N ASP A 80 -5.43 5.11 3.08
CA ASP A 80 -5.91 6.15 2.16
C ASP A 80 -4.99 7.36 2.03
N ARG A 81 -4.12 7.64 3.01
CA ARG A 81 -3.18 8.76 2.92
C ARG A 81 -2.16 8.48 1.81
N ASP A 82 -1.78 7.22 1.63
CA ASP A 82 -0.87 6.81 0.58
C ASP A 82 -1.50 6.96 -0.80
N LEU A 83 -2.80 6.65 -0.91
CA LEU A 83 -3.56 6.89 -2.14
C LEU A 83 -3.65 8.38 -2.46
N ARG A 84 -3.84 9.23 -1.44
CA ARG A 84 -3.80 10.70 -1.61
C ARG A 84 -2.41 11.19 -2.02
N ASP A 85 -1.34 10.62 -1.50
CA ASP A 85 0.02 10.95 -1.93
C ASP A 85 0.24 10.60 -3.40
N VAL A 86 -0.25 9.44 -3.87
CA VAL A 86 -0.24 9.04 -5.29
C VAL A 86 -1.05 10.00 -6.14
N ALA A 87 -2.27 10.35 -5.70
CA ALA A 87 -3.15 11.28 -6.43
C ALA A 87 -2.52 12.68 -6.61
N ARG A 88 -1.73 13.16 -5.63
CA ARG A 88 -1.01 14.44 -5.74
C ARG A 88 0.01 14.51 -6.88
N LEU A 89 0.53 13.37 -7.34
CA LEU A 89 1.43 13.33 -8.49
C LEU A 89 0.70 13.47 -9.84
N GLY A 90 -0.63 13.42 -9.86
CA GLY A 90 -1.43 13.94 -10.97
C GLY A 90 -1.19 13.29 -12.34
N ARG A 91 -0.69 12.05 -12.41
CA ARG A 91 -0.40 11.39 -13.70
C ARG A 91 -1.64 10.84 -14.43
N GLY A 92 -2.85 11.20 -14.02
CA GLY A 92 -4.12 10.75 -14.62
C GLY A 92 -4.44 9.26 -14.45
N ILE A 93 -3.48 8.45 -14.01
CA ILE A 93 -3.63 7.01 -13.76
C ILE A 93 -3.87 6.81 -12.26
N GLY A 94 -5.07 6.33 -11.91
CA GLY A 94 -5.42 5.96 -10.54
C GLY A 94 -4.60 4.78 -10.01
N CYS A 95 -4.45 4.68 -8.69
CA CYS A 95 -3.92 3.47 -8.07
C CYS A 95 -4.98 2.35 -8.18
N GLY A 96 -4.55 1.12 -8.52
CA GLY A 96 -5.46 -0.04 -8.55
C GLY A 96 -5.89 -0.54 -7.17
N TYR A 97 -5.34 0.02 -6.10
CA TYR A 97 -5.71 -0.32 -4.73
C TYR A 97 -6.77 0.64 -4.18
N ALA A 98 -7.68 0.09 -3.38
CA ALA A 98 -8.66 0.82 -2.58
C ALA A 98 -8.74 0.24 -1.15
N PHE A 99 -9.32 0.99 -0.22
CA PHE A 99 -9.59 0.54 1.15
C PHE A 99 -11.08 0.52 1.43
N VAL A 100 -11.56 -0.56 2.06
CA VAL A 100 -12.91 -0.57 2.62
C VAL A 100 -12.96 0.32 3.85
N ARG A 101 -13.88 1.30 3.86
CA ARG A 101 -14.16 2.06 5.08
C ARG A 101 -14.93 1.16 6.02
N GLN A 102 -14.36 0.87 7.20
CA GLN A 102 -15.17 0.33 8.27
C GLN A 102 -16.06 1.47 8.76
N ILE A 103 -17.38 1.32 8.61
CA ILE A 103 -18.35 2.21 9.24
C ILE A 103 -18.21 1.99 10.74
N GLU A 104 -17.80 3.02 11.48
CA GLU A 104 -17.74 2.99 12.95
C GLU A 104 -19.17 2.86 13.48
N GLY A 105 -19.49 1.67 14.00
CA GLY A 105 -20.76 1.37 14.62
C GLY A 105 -21.29 0.01 14.18
N HIS A 106 -20.76 -1.06 14.77
CA HIS A 106 -21.48 -2.22 15.32
C HIS A 106 -20.45 -3.19 15.93
N PRO A 107 -20.72 -3.78 17.10
CA PRO A 107 -19.75 -4.53 17.88
C PRO A 107 -19.32 -5.80 17.12
N VAL A 108 -18.06 -6.18 17.33
CA VAL A 108 -17.50 -7.45 16.88
C VAL A 108 -18.28 -8.57 17.56
N ALA A 109 -19.33 -9.07 16.90
CA ALA A 109 -19.97 -10.31 17.27
C ALA A 109 -18.99 -11.45 16.96
N GLU A 110 -18.50 -12.05 18.04
CA GLU A 110 -18.00 -13.41 18.13
C GLU A 110 -18.40 -14.31 16.95
N ARG A 111 -17.42 -14.75 16.18
CA ARG A 111 -17.49 -16.08 15.57
C ARG A 111 -16.95 -17.05 16.61
N THR A 112 -17.84 -17.50 17.48
CA THR A 112 -17.67 -18.77 18.19
C THR A 112 -17.48 -19.89 17.17
N LYS A 113 -16.61 -20.81 17.56
CA LYS A 113 -16.24 -22.03 16.85
C LYS A 113 -17.43 -23.02 16.87
N GLU A 114 -17.32 -24.10 16.08
CA GLU A 114 -18.25 -25.25 15.90
C GLU A 114 -19.08 -25.14 14.60
N ALA A 115 -19.08 -26.09 13.65
CA ALA A 115 -18.61 -27.47 13.56
C ALA A 115 -18.19 -27.76 12.10
N LEU A 116 -17.05 -28.43 11.85
CA LEU A 116 -16.98 -29.86 11.49
C LEU A 116 -18.25 -30.41 10.81
N GLU A 117 -18.21 -30.56 9.47
CA GLU A 117 -18.27 -31.84 8.75
C GLU A 117 -18.26 -31.63 7.22
N PRO A 118 -17.60 -32.51 6.43
CA PRO A 118 -17.56 -32.41 4.97
C PRO A 118 -18.76 -33.11 4.34
N ARG A 119 -19.42 -32.48 3.37
CA ARG A 119 -20.26 -33.19 2.39
C ARG A 119 -19.66 -33.00 1.01
N CYS A 120 -19.04 -34.06 0.52
CA CYS A 120 -18.76 -34.26 -0.89
C CYS A 120 -20.06 -34.73 -1.57
N PRO A 121 -20.37 -34.29 -2.81
CA PRO A 121 -21.29 -35.03 -3.67
C PRO A 121 -20.67 -36.35 -4.15
#